data_AF-A0A9R1DVF4-F1
#
_entry.id   AF-A0A9R1DVF4-F1
#
_cell.length_a   1.000
_cell.length_b   1.000
_cell.length_c   1.000
_cell.angle_alpha   90.00
_cell.angle_beta   90.00
_cell.angle_gamma   90.00
#
_symmetry.space_group_name_H-M   'P 1'
#
loop_
_entity.id
_entity.type
_entity.pdbx_description
1 polymer ?
#
loop_
_entity_poly.entity_id
_entity_poly.type
_entity_poly.pdbx_seq_one_letter_code
_entity_poly.pdbx_strand_id
1 'polypeptide(L)'
;MEDVEIIHSLGVNSYRFSISWARILPRGRLGGVNSAGVAFYDRLIDALVHKGIEPFVTLHHFDLPHEMETRYGGWLGAEIREEFDYYADVCFKAFGDRVKFWATFNEPNLFTRLAYVLGKYPPARCSTPFGTCKSGNSHREPYVAAHNMLLSHAAAVHNYKKNYQATQGGSIGIVIAMKWYEPLTNTTEDILAARRALSFEVFGADILW
;
A
#
# COMPACT_ATOMS: atom_id res chain seq x y z
N MET A 1 -15.81 17.80 -6.73
CA MET A 1 -15.32 18.87 -5.83
C MET A 1 -16.23 19.08 -4.62
N GLU A 2 -17.46 18.54 -4.63
CA GLU A 2 -18.35 18.51 -3.46
C GLU A 2 -17.70 17.88 -2.22
N ASP A 3 -17.01 16.74 -2.38
CA ASP A 3 -16.29 16.10 -1.26
C ASP A 3 -15.28 17.04 -0.59
N VAL A 4 -14.56 17.87 -1.36
CA VAL A 4 -13.59 18.83 -0.82
C VAL A 4 -14.28 19.91 0.00
N GLU A 5 -15.45 20.39 -0.43
CA GLU A 5 -16.23 21.36 0.35
C GLU A 5 -16.77 20.74 1.64
N ILE A 6 -17.23 19.49 1.60
CA ILE A 6 -17.65 18.75 2.79
C ILE A 6 -16.46 18.61 3.76
N ILE A 7 -15.31 18.15 3.27
CA ILE A 7 -14.09 18.00 4.09
C ILE A 7 -13.69 19.35 4.71
N HIS A 8 -13.68 20.43 3.93
CA HIS A 8 -13.38 21.77 4.43
C HIS A 8 -14.37 22.21 5.51
N SER A 9 -15.67 21.92 5.35
CA SER A 9 -16.70 22.27 6.33
C SER A 9 -16.50 21.60 7.70
N LEU A 10 -15.81 20.45 7.75
CA LEU A 10 -15.46 19.75 9.00
C LEU A 10 -14.31 20.43 9.75
N GLY A 11 -13.61 21.39 9.15
CA GLY A 11 -12.49 22.10 9.76
C GLY A 11 -11.23 21.24 9.92
N VAL A 12 -11.07 20.19 9.12
CA VAL A 12 -9.85 19.36 9.13
C VAL A 12 -8.70 20.06 8.41
N ASN A 13 -7.48 19.73 8.80
CA ASN A 13 -6.26 20.28 8.20
C ASN A 13 -5.58 19.33 7.20
N SER A 14 -6.05 18.08 7.10
CA SER A 14 -5.45 17.07 6.23
C SER A 14 -6.51 16.12 5.70
N TYR A 15 -6.24 15.52 4.55
CA TYR A 15 -7.11 14.52 3.95
C TYR A 15 -6.29 13.36 3.38
N ARG A 16 -6.56 12.15 3.91
CA ARG A 16 -5.91 10.93 3.43
C ARG A 16 -6.75 10.26 2.34
N PHE A 17 -6.15 10.07 1.17
CA PHE A 17 -6.77 9.35 0.04
C PHE A 17 -5.73 8.46 -0.66
N SER A 18 -6.19 7.61 -1.60
CA SER A 18 -5.29 6.82 -2.44
C SER A 18 -5.34 7.24 -3.92
N ILE A 19 -4.20 7.06 -4.59
CA ILE A 19 -4.11 7.15 -6.04
C ILE A 19 -4.35 5.77 -6.61
N SER A 20 -5.23 5.67 -7.60
CA SER A 20 -5.51 4.41 -8.27
C SER A 20 -4.42 4.12 -9.29
N TRP A 21 -3.67 3.04 -9.09
CA TRP A 21 -2.58 2.65 -9.97
C TRP A 21 -3.10 2.43 -11.40
N ALA A 22 -4.21 1.71 -11.56
CA ALA A 22 -4.82 1.47 -12.87
C ALA A 22 -5.27 2.74 -13.60
N ARG A 23 -5.50 3.86 -12.89
CA ARG A 23 -5.79 5.16 -13.53
C ARG A 23 -4.53 5.86 -14.02
N ILE A 24 -3.40 5.72 -13.34
CA ILE A 24 -2.13 6.38 -13.69
C ILE A 24 -1.35 5.57 -14.72
N LEU A 25 -1.25 4.24 -14.53
CA LEU A 25 -0.58 3.30 -15.41
C LEU A 25 -1.48 2.09 -15.70
N PRO A 26 -2.43 2.22 -16.64
CA PRO A 26 -3.39 1.15 -16.92
C PRO A 26 -2.74 -0.18 -17.32
N ARG A 27 -1.56 -0.12 -17.97
CA ARG A 27 -0.81 -1.27 -18.46
C ARG A 27 0.59 -1.39 -17.86
N GLY A 28 0.81 -0.77 -16.69
CA GLY A 28 2.13 -0.64 -16.07
C GLY A 28 3.12 0.14 -16.93
N ARG A 29 4.40 -0.16 -16.78
CA ARG A 29 5.53 0.49 -17.49
C ARG A 29 5.42 0.47 -19.01
N LEU A 30 4.79 -0.57 -19.56
CA LEU A 30 4.64 -0.77 -21.00
C LEU A 30 3.51 0.05 -21.63
N GLY A 31 2.63 0.64 -20.82
CA GLY A 31 1.45 1.38 -21.29
C GLY A 31 1.62 2.88 -21.44
N GLY A 32 2.69 3.44 -20.89
CA GLY A 32 2.82 4.88 -20.71
C GLY A 32 1.87 5.44 -19.63
N VAL A 33 2.09 6.71 -19.28
CA VAL A 33 1.29 7.42 -18.27
C VAL A 33 -0.02 7.90 -18.88
N ASN A 34 -1.13 7.63 -18.21
CA ASN A 34 -2.45 8.15 -18.59
C ASN A 34 -2.62 9.59 -18.06
N SER A 35 -2.47 10.57 -18.94
CA SER A 35 -2.58 11.99 -18.61
C SER A 35 -3.92 12.39 -18.01
N ALA A 36 -5.02 11.73 -18.39
CA ALA A 36 -6.34 12.00 -17.82
C ALA A 36 -6.42 11.57 -16.35
N GLY A 37 -5.75 10.47 -15.99
CA GLY A 37 -5.61 10.03 -14.60
C GLY A 37 -4.80 11.01 -13.78
N VAL A 38 -3.67 11.48 -14.32
CA VAL A 38 -2.85 12.51 -13.68
C VAL A 38 -3.64 13.80 -13.45
N ALA A 39 -4.32 14.30 -14.49
CA ALA A 39 -5.11 15.53 -14.40
C ALA A 39 -6.26 15.44 -13.38
N PHE A 40 -6.81 14.25 -13.13
CA PHE A 40 -7.81 14.07 -12.09
C PHE A 40 -7.23 14.31 -10.69
N TYR A 41 -6.11 13.65 -10.36
CA TYR A 41 -5.48 13.79 -9.04
C TYR A 41 -4.85 15.18 -8.86
N ASP A 42 -4.32 15.77 -9.92
CA ASP A 42 -3.82 17.13 -9.94
C ASP A 42 -4.90 18.14 -9.49
N ARG A 43 -6.10 18.08 -10.10
CA ARG A 43 -7.23 18.93 -9.70
C ARG A 43 -7.71 18.67 -8.27
N LEU A 44 -7.70 17.41 -7.82
CA LEU A 44 -8.08 17.07 -6.44
C LEU A 44 -7.09 17.66 -5.45
N ILE A 45 -5.80 17.49 -5.70
CA ILE A 45 -4.70 17.99 -4.86
C ILE A 45 -4.75 19.52 -4.81
N ASP A 46 -4.92 20.18 -5.97
CA ASP A 46 -5.10 21.63 -6.01
C ASP A 46 -6.29 22.06 -5.17
N ALA A 47 -7.46 21.45 -5.35
CA ALA A 47 -8.65 21.83 -4.59
C ALA A 47 -8.44 21.72 -3.08
N LEU A 48 -7.73 20.68 -2.60
CA LEU A 48 -7.39 20.51 -1.19
C LEU A 48 -6.42 21.61 -0.71
N VAL A 49 -5.33 21.84 -1.45
CA VAL A 49 -4.30 22.83 -1.08
C VAL A 49 -4.87 24.25 -1.08
N HIS A 50 -5.73 24.61 -2.03
CA HIS A 50 -6.40 25.92 -2.07
C HIS A 50 -7.30 26.17 -0.85
N LYS A 51 -7.76 25.11 -0.19
CA LYS A 51 -8.56 25.15 1.05
C LYS A 51 -7.69 24.98 2.30
N GLY A 52 -6.37 24.95 2.18
CA GLY A 52 -5.45 24.74 3.29
C GLY A 52 -5.48 23.33 3.88
N ILE A 53 -5.94 22.33 3.12
CA ILE A 53 -6.01 20.93 3.54
C ILE A 53 -4.81 20.19 2.97
N GLU A 54 -3.96 19.65 3.83
CA GLU A 54 -2.76 18.91 3.44
C GLU A 54 -3.11 17.52 2.86
N PRO A 55 -2.67 17.21 1.62
CA PRO A 55 -2.83 15.88 1.05
C PRO A 55 -1.94 14.85 1.76
N PHE A 56 -2.55 13.77 2.25
CA PHE A 56 -1.84 12.56 2.69
C PHE A 56 -2.14 11.42 1.72
N VAL A 57 -1.20 11.11 0.84
CA VAL A 57 -1.44 10.21 -0.28
C VAL A 57 -0.98 8.79 0.00
N THR A 58 -1.85 7.82 -0.27
CA THR A 58 -1.51 6.39 -0.30
C THR A 58 -1.32 5.93 -1.75
N LEU A 59 -0.18 5.31 -2.07
CA LEU A 59 0.11 4.85 -3.43
C LEU A 59 -0.64 3.56 -3.79
N HIS A 60 -0.64 2.56 -2.92
CA HIS A 60 -1.37 1.31 -3.11
C HIS A 60 -2.35 1.05 -1.95
N HIS A 61 -3.63 0.96 -2.28
CA HIS A 61 -4.69 0.64 -1.33
C HIS A 61 -5.51 -0.55 -1.83
N PHE A 62 -4.86 -1.71 -1.86
CA PHE A 62 -5.38 -2.99 -2.35
C PHE A 62 -5.70 -3.02 -3.85
N ASP A 63 -5.48 -1.91 -4.56
CA ASP A 63 -5.72 -1.80 -5.99
C ASP A 63 -4.46 -2.14 -6.79
N LEU A 64 -4.64 -2.98 -7.81
CA LEU A 64 -3.59 -3.40 -8.72
C LEU A 64 -4.17 -3.44 -10.14
N PRO A 65 -3.49 -2.89 -11.17
CA PRO A 65 -3.92 -3.09 -12.55
C PRO A 65 -3.95 -4.59 -12.85
N HIS A 66 -5.07 -5.09 -13.39
CA HIS A 66 -5.25 -6.52 -13.67
C HIS A 66 -4.16 -7.10 -14.60
N GLU A 67 -3.55 -6.25 -15.44
CA GLU A 67 -2.43 -6.62 -16.30
C GLU A 67 -1.18 -7.03 -15.50
N MET A 68 -0.96 -6.49 -14.29
CA MET A 68 0.14 -6.90 -13.41
C MET A 68 -0.09 -8.30 -12.83
N GLU A 69 -1.34 -8.60 -12.44
CA GLU A 69 -1.73 -9.95 -12.02
C GLU A 69 -1.52 -10.94 -13.16
N THR A 70 -1.99 -10.60 -14.36
CA THR A 70 -1.96 -11.50 -15.53
C THR A 70 -0.54 -11.76 -16.04
N ARG A 71 0.33 -10.75 -16.06
CA ARG A 71 1.69 -10.87 -16.63
C ARG A 71 2.72 -11.43 -15.66
N TYR A 72 2.61 -11.01 -14.40
CA TYR A 72 3.67 -11.24 -13.41
C TYR A 72 3.17 -12.04 -12.21
N GLY A 73 1.90 -12.43 -12.13
CA GLY A 73 1.33 -13.04 -10.93
C GLY A 73 1.17 -12.05 -9.77
N GLY A 74 1.07 -10.76 -10.08
CA GLY A 74 0.83 -9.69 -9.13
C GLY A 74 1.90 -9.68 -8.03
N TRP A 75 1.47 -9.72 -6.78
CA TRP A 75 2.39 -9.67 -5.64
C TRP A 75 3.21 -10.96 -5.44
N LEU A 76 2.92 -12.05 -6.17
CA LEU A 76 3.76 -13.26 -6.13
C LEU A 76 4.96 -13.19 -7.09
N GLY A 77 4.92 -12.32 -8.11
CA GLY A 77 6.02 -12.09 -9.04
C GLY A 77 7.06 -11.10 -8.52
N ALA A 78 8.34 -11.29 -8.88
CA ALA A 78 9.39 -10.38 -8.45
C ALA A 78 9.39 -9.06 -9.24
N GLU A 79 8.92 -9.11 -10.49
CA GLU A 79 8.83 -7.99 -11.44
C GLU A 79 7.91 -6.87 -10.94
N ILE A 80 6.97 -7.20 -10.04
CA ILE A 80 6.06 -6.22 -9.43
C ILE A 80 6.81 -5.12 -8.67
N ARG A 81 8.03 -5.42 -8.20
CA ARG A 81 8.88 -4.47 -7.48
C ARG A 81 9.26 -3.28 -8.35
N GLU A 82 9.67 -3.56 -9.59
CA GLU A 82 10.05 -2.52 -10.54
C GLU A 82 8.82 -1.79 -11.09
N GLU A 83 7.71 -2.49 -11.30
CA GLU A 83 6.44 -1.87 -11.71
C GLU A 83 5.94 -0.89 -10.64
N PHE A 84 6.01 -1.27 -9.36
CA PHE A 84 5.60 -0.40 -8.25
C PHE A 84 6.54 0.80 -8.07
N ASP A 85 7.86 0.61 -8.15
CA ASP A 85 8.80 1.72 -8.04
C ASP A 85 8.62 2.74 -9.19
N TYR A 86 8.40 2.25 -10.42
CA TYR A 86 8.07 3.13 -11.54
C TYR A 86 6.75 3.87 -11.35
N TYR A 87 5.72 3.20 -10.85
CA TYR A 87 4.46 3.85 -10.50
C TYR A 87 4.64 4.94 -9.45
N ALA A 88 5.38 4.64 -8.38
CA ALA A 88 5.70 5.60 -7.33
C ALA A 88 6.48 6.80 -7.89
N ASP A 89 7.48 6.56 -8.75
CA ASP A 89 8.25 7.59 -9.45
C ASP A 89 7.36 8.55 -10.26
N VAL A 90 6.40 8.02 -11.02
CA VAL A 90 5.43 8.82 -11.77
C VAL A 90 4.61 9.70 -10.82
N CYS A 91 4.13 9.15 -9.71
CA CYS A 91 3.39 9.91 -8.70
C CYS A 91 4.23 10.99 -8.02
N PHE A 92 5.48 10.70 -7.65
CA PHE A 92 6.38 11.68 -7.03
C PHE A 92 6.69 12.84 -7.97
N LYS A 93 6.96 12.54 -9.25
CA LYS A 93 7.18 13.56 -10.29
C LYS A 93 5.96 14.44 -10.50
N ALA A 94 4.77 13.84 -10.56
CA ALA A 94 3.55 14.55 -10.92
C ALA A 94 2.98 15.40 -9.78
N PHE A 95 3.13 14.95 -8.52
CA PHE A 95 2.35 15.50 -7.41
C PHE A 95 3.19 15.94 -6.20
N GLY A 96 4.46 15.55 -6.13
CA GLY A 96 5.28 15.77 -4.93
C GLY A 96 5.69 17.23 -4.66
N ASP A 97 5.46 18.12 -5.62
CA ASP A 97 5.55 19.56 -5.40
C ASP A 97 4.53 20.04 -4.34
N ARG A 98 3.34 19.42 -4.28
CA ARG A 98 2.25 19.73 -3.34
C ARG A 98 2.02 18.66 -2.28
N VAL A 99 2.28 17.39 -2.57
CA VAL A 99 2.08 16.28 -1.62
C VAL A 99 3.30 16.10 -0.73
N LYS A 100 3.13 16.26 0.59
CA LYS A 100 4.21 16.16 1.58
C LYS A 100 4.14 14.90 2.44
N PHE A 101 3.08 14.11 2.36
CA PHE A 101 2.96 12.86 3.12
C PHE A 101 2.56 11.71 2.20
N TRP A 102 3.43 10.70 2.14
CA TRP A 102 3.26 9.52 1.31
C TRP A 102 3.18 8.26 2.17
N ALA A 103 2.17 7.43 1.92
CA ALA A 103 2.12 6.04 2.34
C ALA A 103 2.29 5.15 1.10
N THR A 104 3.32 4.32 1.08
CA THR A 104 3.53 3.34 -0.01
C THR A 104 2.38 2.33 -0.08
N PHE A 105 2.14 1.61 1.02
CA PHE A 105 1.10 0.60 1.12
C PHE A 105 0.16 0.89 2.27
N ASN A 106 -1.13 0.63 2.04
CA ASN A 106 -2.13 0.45 3.10
C ASN A 106 -2.22 -1.02 3.49
N GLU A 107 -2.05 -1.29 4.79
CA GLU A 107 -2.34 -2.56 5.47
C GLU A 107 -1.88 -3.82 4.72
N PRO A 108 -0.58 -3.94 4.36
CA PRO A 108 -0.09 -5.10 3.63
C PRO A 108 -0.28 -6.40 4.41
N ASN A 109 -0.25 -6.36 5.74
CA ASN A 109 -0.45 -7.53 6.62
C ASN A 109 -1.90 -8.07 6.49
N LEU A 110 -2.88 -7.16 6.50
CA LEU A 110 -4.28 -7.53 6.29
C LEU A 110 -4.50 -8.05 4.86
N PHE A 111 -3.98 -7.32 3.87
CA PHE A 111 -4.12 -7.68 2.46
C PHE A 111 -3.57 -9.08 2.17
N THR A 112 -2.32 -9.35 2.55
CA THR A 112 -1.67 -10.63 2.27
C THR A 112 -2.39 -11.80 2.94
N ARG A 113 -2.89 -11.61 4.17
CA ARG A 113 -3.73 -12.61 4.85
C ARG A 113 -5.06 -12.85 4.12
N LEU A 114 -5.78 -11.80 3.74
CA LEU A 114 -7.08 -11.95 3.08
C LEU A 114 -6.94 -12.50 1.65
N ALA A 115 -5.88 -12.14 0.93
CA ALA A 115 -5.67 -12.51 -0.47
C ALA A 115 -5.04 -13.90 -0.65
N TYR A 116 -4.10 -14.28 0.24
CA TYR A 116 -3.25 -15.48 0.06
C TYR A 116 -3.33 -16.50 1.20
N VAL A 117 -3.88 -16.16 2.38
CA VAL A 117 -4.19 -17.17 3.43
C VAL A 117 -5.63 -17.63 3.29
N LEU A 118 -6.58 -16.68 3.34
CA LEU A 118 -8.01 -16.94 3.41
C LEU A 118 -8.68 -16.92 2.03
N GLY A 119 -8.02 -16.38 1.01
CA GLY A 119 -8.56 -16.28 -0.36
C GLY A 119 -9.87 -15.48 -0.48
N LYS A 120 -10.11 -14.54 0.44
CA LYS A 120 -11.32 -13.69 0.47
C LYS A 120 -11.17 -12.42 -0.37
N TYR A 121 -9.94 -11.97 -0.59
CA TYR A 121 -9.63 -10.84 -1.48
C TYR A 121 -9.00 -11.35 -2.77
N PRO A 122 -9.08 -10.63 -3.90
CA PRO A 122 -8.32 -10.93 -5.09
C PRO A 122 -6.81 -11.07 -4.77
N PRO A 123 -6.08 -12.05 -5.36
CA PRO A 123 -6.51 -12.98 -6.41
C PRO A 123 -7.22 -14.26 -5.90
N ALA A 124 -7.71 -14.26 -4.66
CA ALA A 124 -8.48 -15.33 -4.04
C ALA A 124 -7.74 -16.68 -4.00
N ARG A 125 -6.51 -16.66 -3.47
CA ARG A 125 -5.64 -17.83 -3.36
C ARG A 125 -5.61 -18.35 -1.93
N CYS A 126 -5.76 -19.66 -1.79
CA CYS A 126 -5.69 -20.33 -0.48
C CYS A 126 -5.52 -21.85 -0.62
N SER A 127 -5.17 -22.50 0.48
CA SER A 127 -5.11 -23.97 0.61
C SER A 127 -5.73 -24.43 1.94
N THR A 128 -6.09 -25.72 2.03
CA THR A 128 -6.49 -26.36 3.28
C THR A 128 -5.42 -26.16 4.37
N PRO A 129 -5.79 -25.94 5.65
CA PRO A 129 -7.15 -25.90 6.21
C PRO A 129 -7.88 -24.55 6.10
N PHE A 130 -7.27 -23.54 5.47
CA PHE A 130 -7.78 -22.16 5.51
C PHE A 130 -8.93 -21.89 4.52
N GLY A 131 -9.03 -22.68 3.46
CA GLY A 131 -10.12 -22.60 2.49
C GLY A 131 -9.98 -23.59 1.33
N THR A 132 -10.92 -23.53 0.39
CA THR A 132 -11.01 -24.42 -0.78
C THR A 132 -10.93 -23.61 -2.08
N CYS A 133 -9.92 -22.75 -2.20
CA CYS A 133 -9.69 -21.97 -3.41
C CYS A 133 -9.22 -22.87 -4.57
N LYS A 134 -9.40 -22.41 -5.81
CA LYS A 134 -8.97 -23.16 -7.00
C LYS A 134 -7.46 -23.39 -7.06
N SER A 135 -6.67 -22.52 -6.43
CA SER A 135 -5.22 -22.61 -6.34
C SER A 135 -4.71 -21.77 -5.17
N GLY A 136 -3.46 -22.01 -4.78
CA GLY A 136 -2.78 -21.25 -3.74
C GLY A 136 -1.97 -22.13 -2.80
N ASN A 137 -1.19 -21.49 -1.95
CA ASN A 137 -0.51 -22.13 -0.82
C ASN A 137 -0.46 -21.16 0.36
N SER A 138 -1.39 -21.31 1.29
CA SER A 138 -1.54 -20.43 2.46
C SER A 138 -0.36 -20.46 3.42
N HIS A 139 0.54 -21.46 3.31
CA HIS A 139 1.75 -21.56 4.13
C HIS A 139 2.97 -20.88 3.47
N ARG A 140 2.85 -20.40 2.23
CA ARG A 140 3.98 -19.82 1.48
C ARG A 140 3.66 -18.47 0.83
N GLU A 141 2.57 -18.41 0.08
CA GLU A 141 2.23 -17.25 -0.76
C GLU A 141 2.06 -15.93 0.02
N PRO A 142 1.47 -15.90 1.23
CA PRO A 142 1.37 -14.66 2.01
C PRO A 142 2.74 -14.04 2.30
N TYR A 143 3.74 -14.88 2.60
CA TYR A 143 5.10 -14.44 2.90
C TYR A 143 5.83 -13.96 1.65
N VAL A 144 5.64 -14.63 0.51
CA VAL A 144 6.20 -14.19 -0.78
C VAL A 144 5.61 -12.83 -1.18
N ALA A 145 4.28 -12.68 -1.07
CA ALA A 145 3.60 -11.43 -1.35
C ALA A 145 4.06 -10.30 -0.43
N ALA A 146 4.09 -10.54 0.89
CA ALA A 146 4.60 -9.60 1.86
C ALA A 146 6.03 -9.17 1.58
N HIS A 147 6.91 -10.13 1.26
CA HIS A 147 8.30 -9.86 0.92
C HIS A 147 8.44 -8.96 -0.32
N ASN A 148 7.68 -9.23 -1.38
CA ASN A 148 7.65 -8.37 -2.57
C ASN A 148 7.11 -6.97 -2.26
N MET A 149 6.06 -6.84 -1.44
CA MET A 149 5.54 -5.53 -1.02
C MET A 149 6.57 -4.75 -0.18
N LEU A 150 7.26 -5.40 0.75
CA LEU A 150 8.30 -4.76 1.57
C LEU A 150 9.50 -4.31 0.74
N LEU A 151 9.94 -5.12 -0.23
CA LEU A 151 11.00 -4.72 -1.15
C LEU A 151 10.56 -3.59 -2.10
N SER A 152 9.30 -3.60 -2.54
CA SER A 152 8.72 -2.51 -3.33
C SER A 152 8.65 -1.21 -2.52
N HIS A 153 8.30 -1.30 -1.24
CA HIS A 153 8.36 -0.18 -0.30
C HIS A 153 9.78 0.37 -0.19
N ALA A 154 10.76 -0.52 0.05
CA ALA A 154 12.15 -0.12 0.18
C ALA A 154 12.69 0.56 -1.09
N ALA A 155 12.34 0.04 -2.28
CA ALA A 155 12.69 0.65 -3.56
C ALA A 155 12.10 2.06 -3.72
N ALA A 156 10.78 2.20 -3.50
CA ALA A 156 10.10 3.49 -3.61
C ALA A 156 10.61 4.53 -2.59
N VAL A 157 10.89 4.12 -1.34
CA VAL A 157 11.49 5.00 -0.32
C VAL A 157 12.90 5.40 -0.70
N HIS A 158 13.71 4.47 -1.22
CA HIS A 158 15.06 4.78 -1.68
C HIS A 158 15.01 5.79 -2.85
N ASN A 159 14.15 5.56 -3.83
CA ASN A 159 13.92 6.47 -4.94
C ASN A 159 13.49 7.87 -4.44
N TYR A 160 12.49 7.93 -3.55
CA TYR A 160 12.02 9.19 -2.96
C TYR A 160 13.14 9.96 -2.26
N LYS A 161 13.87 9.29 -1.36
CA LYS A 161 14.98 9.89 -0.61
C LYS A 161 16.09 10.40 -1.50
N LYS A 162 16.42 9.66 -2.56
CA LYS A 162 17.52 9.99 -3.46
C LYS A 162 17.17 11.14 -4.41
N ASN A 163 15.97 11.11 -4.98
CA ASN A 163 15.64 11.94 -6.15
C ASN A 163 14.69 13.10 -5.84
N TYR A 164 13.91 13.03 -4.75
CA TYR A 164 12.78 13.95 -4.51
C TYR A 164 12.81 14.62 -3.14
N GLN A 165 13.29 13.94 -2.10
CA GLN A 165 13.24 14.41 -0.72
C GLN A 165 13.86 15.80 -0.54
N ALA A 166 15.02 16.06 -1.16
CA ALA A 166 15.73 17.34 -1.02
C ALA A 166 14.95 18.52 -1.61
N THR A 167 14.23 18.31 -2.72
CA THR A 167 13.48 19.36 -3.42
C THR A 167 12.03 19.46 -2.97
N GLN A 168 11.42 18.34 -2.58
CA GLN A 168 10.00 18.24 -2.24
C GLN A 168 9.75 18.34 -0.74
N GLY A 169 10.71 17.97 0.12
CA GLY A 169 10.61 18.13 1.57
C GLY A 169 9.54 17.27 2.27
N GLY A 170 8.92 16.30 1.58
CA GLY A 170 7.88 15.45 2.17
C GLY A 170 8.42 14.26 2.98
N SER A 171 7.54 13.50 3.60
CA SER A 171 7.83 12.26 4.34
C SER A 171 7.18 11.07 3.65
N ILE A 172 7.81 9.90 3.74
CA ILE A 172 7.31 8.66 3.15
C ILE A 172 7.37 7.50 4.15
N GLY A 173 6.28 6.73 4.22
CA GLY A 173 6.13 5.60 5.15
C GLY A 173 5.23 4.48 4.63
N ILE A 174 4.77 3.65 5.55
CA ILE A 174 3.88 2.50 5.33
C ILE A 174 2.80 2.50 6.40
N VAL A 175 1.57 2.12 6.04
CA VAL A 175 0.44 2.03 6.98
C VAL A 175 0.16 0.56 7.27
N ILE A 176 0.15 0.16 8.54
CA ILE A 176 -0.05 -1.23 8.97
C ILE A 176 -1.38 -1.34 9.72
N ALA A 177 -2.17 -2.38 9.43
CA ALA A 177 -3.38 -2.66 10.19
C ALA A 177 -2.98 -3.22 11.56
N MET A 178 -3.31 -2.52 12.64
CA MET A 178 -2.86 -2.91 13.97
C MET A 178 -4.02 -3.21 14.89
N LYS A 179 -4.00 -4.41 15.47
CA LYS A 179 -4.85 -4.78 16.61
C LYS A 179 -3.99 -4.83 17.86
N TRP A 180 -4.54 -4.32 18.95
CA TRP A 180 -3.95 -4.49 20.27
C TRP A 180 -4.33 -5.87 20.83
N TYR A 181 -3.36 -6.52 21.48
CA TYR A 181 -3.54 -7.84 22.12
C TYR A 181 -3.14 -7.76 23.57
N GLU A 182 -4.05 -8.17 24.45
CA GLU A 182 -3.78 -8.43 25.86
C GLU A 182 -3.74 -9.94 26.10
N PRO A 183 -2.93 -10.43 27.05
CA PRO A 183 -2.93 -11.85 27.41
C PRO A 183 -4.28 -12.22 28.03
N LEU A 184 -4.79 -13.41 27.69
CA LEU A 184 -6.07 -13.90 28.23
C LEU A 184 -6.01 -14.15 29.74
N THR A 185 -4.86 -14.65 30.21
CA THR A 185 -4.54 -14.84 31.63
C THR A 185 -3.16 -14.29 31.97
N ASN A 186 -2.85 -14.13 33.26
CA ASN A 186 -1.52 -13.68 33.72
C ASN A 186 -0.46 -14.81 33.72
N THR A 187 -0.63 -15.81 32.85
CA THR A 187 0.34 -16.89 32.69
C THR A 187 1.45 -16.48 31.70
N THR A 188 2.63 -17.07 31.83
CA THR A 188 3.74 -16.78 30.91
C THR A 188 3.38 -17.15 29.48
N GLU A 189 2.62 -18.22 29.28
CA GLU A 189 2.18 -18.72 27.97
C GLU A 189 1.32 -17.70 27.23
N ASP A 190 0.32 -17.12 27.89
CA ASP A 190 -0.58 -16.14 27.30
C ASP A 190 0.11 -14.79 27.06
N ILE A 191 1.01 -14.38 27.95
CA ILE A 191 1.86 -13.19 27.75
C ILE A 191 2.71 -13.37 26.49
N LEU A 192 3.35 -14.53 26.31
CA LEU A 192 4.12 -14.80 25.10
C LEU A 192 3.22 -14.96 23.86
N ALA A 193 2.00 -15.49 24.01
CA ALA A 193 1.03 -15.58 22.91
C ALA A 193 0.58 -14.21 22.41
N ALA A 194 0.25 -13.28 23.30
CA ALA A 194 -0.09 -11.90 22.95
C ALA A 194 1.07 -11.20 22.24
N ARG A 195 2.31 -11.39 22.72
CA ARG A 195 3.51 -10.87 22.05
C ARG A 195 3.70 -11.44 20.64
N ARG A 196 3.54 -12.76 20.47
CA ARG A 196 3.60 -13.39 19.13
C ARG A 196 2.51 -12.84 18.21
N ALA A 197 1.27 -12.68 18.70
CA ALA A 197 0.19 -12.11 17.89
C ALA A 197 0.54 -10.69 17.41
N LEU A 198 1.07 -9.85 18.29
CA LEU A 198 1.53 -8.50 17.94
C LEU A 198 2.68 -8.53 16.91
N SER A 199 3.70 -9.37 17.11
CA SER A 199 4.82 -9.51 16.18
C SER A 199 4.34 -9.97 14.79
N PHE A 200 3.39 -10.88 14.69
CA PHE A 200 2.90 -11.34 13.37
C PHE A 200 2.08 -10.27 12.62
N GLU A 201 1.47 -9.30 13.30
CA GLU A 201 0.72 -8.21 12.65
C GLU A 201 1.63 -7.10 12.10
N VAL A 202 2.72 -6.75 12.80
CA VAL A 202 3.61 -5.63 12.41
C VAL A 202 4.56 -5.97 11.24
N PHE A 203 4.45 -7.16 10.61
CA PHE A 203 5.59 -7.80 9.90
C PHE A 203 6.81 -7.84 10.82
N GLY A 204 6.61 -8.47 11.98
CA GLY A 204 7.51 -8.41 13.13
C GLY A 204 8.97 -8.51 12.76
N ALA A 205 9.78 -7.76 13.50
CA ALA A 205 11.23 -7.68 13.42
C ALA A 205 11.96 -9.05 13.36
N ASP A 206 11.27 -10.16 13.64
CA ASP A 206 11.78 -11.53 13.56
C ASP A 206 11.64 -12.18 12.16
N ILE A 207 10.92 -11.57 11.20
CA ILE A 207 10.82 -12.06 9.80
C ILE A 207 11.86 -11.39 8.90
N LEU A 208 12.58 -10.38 9.39
CA LEU A 208 13.52 -9.56 8.63
C LEU A 208 15.00 -9.81 8.94
N TRP A 209 15.35 -10.88 9.67
CA TRP A 209 16.74 -11.32 9.88
C TRP A 209 16.89 -12.84 9.78
#